data_AF-A0A9P4LWY3-F1
#
_entry.id   AF-A0A9P4LWY3-F1
#
_cell.length_a   1.000
_cell.length_b   1.000
_cell.length_c   1.000
_cell.angle_alpha   90.00
_cell.angle_beta   90.00
_cell.angle_gamma   90.00
#
_symmetry.space_group_name_H-M   'P 1'
#
loop_
_entity.id
_entity.type
_entity.pdbx_description
1 polymer ?
#
loop_
_entity_poly.entity_id
_entity_poly.type
_entity_poly.pdbx_seq_one_letter_code
_entity_poly.pdbx_strand_id
1 'polypeptide(L)'
;MATTTVTEITTDADFSHHTENFPANALLVIYFHAPWAAPCKQMTTILQALASTYPVESPPTIGFLSLDAEELPDISEAYDVTAVPYIVLQKNGQTLETVSGSDASKVRAAVEKYAGKSGNPGKLGLPPAQAVDKSAQEPNGVAGTSKNLSSYAPSSNDPETAPEYSSGEQPSKEELFARLEGLVKAAPVMLFMKGTPSAPQCGFSRQTVSLLRERGIRYGFFNILADDEVRQGLKEYAEWPTFPQLWVGGELVGGLDIVREEFEGDPDFLKDYAVSTQRNTGGPAAASAQAAPS
;
A
#
# COMPACT_ATOMS: atom_id res chain seq x y z
N MET A 1 20.42 26.22 20.55
CA MET A 1 21.01 25.10 19.77
C MET A 1 20.01 24.73 18.70
N ALA A 2 20.47 24.40 17.49
CA ALA A 2 19.57 23.94 16.43
C ALA A 2 18.92 22.61 16.84
N THR A 3 17.65 22.43 16.51
CA THR A 3 16.87 21.23 16.82
C THR A 3 16.52 20.50 15.54
N THR A 4 16.42 19.19 15.62
CA THR A 4 16.04 18.33 14.49
C THR A 4 14.63 18.69 14.02
N THR A 5 14.42 18.67 12.71
CA THR A 5 13.13 18.91 12.06
C THR A 5 12.68 17.66 11.31
N VAL A 6 11.40 17.60 10.96
CA VAL A 6 10.89 16.58 10.05
C VAL A 6 11.19 17.03 8.62
N THR A 7 11.84 16.19 7.83
CA THR A 7 12.14 16.41 6.42
C THR A 7 11.06 15.76 5.57
N GLU A 8 10.40 16.55 4.72
CA GLU A 8 9.43 16.04 3.74
C GLU A 8 10.16 15.42 2.54
N ILE A 9 9.74 14.22 2.14
CA ILE A 9 10.26 13.49 0.99
C ILE A 9 9.12 13.38 -0.03
N THR A 10 9.40 13.81 -1.26
CA THR A 10 8.41 13.89 -2.35
C THR A 10 8.80 13.04 -3.55
N THR A 11 9.98 12.40 -3.55
CA THR A 11 10.46 11.56 -4.65
C THR A 11 11.20 10.31 -4.13
N ASP A 12 11.21 9.24 -4.93
CA ASP A 12 11.99 8.03 -4.64
C ASP A 12 13.49 8.30 -4.54
N ALA A 13 14.02 9.18 -5.40
CA ALA A 13 15.43 9.52 -5.40
C ALA A 13 15.84 10.23 -4.10
N ASP A 14 15.00 11.13 -3.58
CA ASP A 14 15.25 11.81 -2.31
C ASP A 14 15.18 10.83 -1.13
N PHE A 15 14.27 9.86 -1.19
CA PHE A 15 14.17 8.80 -0.18
C PHE A 15 15.42 7.92 -0.14
N SER A 16 15.86 7.41 -1.30
CA SER A 16 17.09 6.61 -1.42
C SER A 16 18.30 7.40 -0.94
N HIS A 17 18.44 8.67 -1.37
CA HIS A 17 19.54 9.51 -0.94
C HIS A 17 19.57 9.71 0.58
N HIS A 18 18.43 9.96 1.22
CA HIS A 18 18.37 10.15 2.67
C HIS A 18 18.63 8.86 3.44
N THR A 19 18.12 7.72 2.98
CA THR A 19 18.25 6.43 3.68
C THR A 19 19.65 5.82 3.53
N GLU A 20 20.24 5.88 2.33
CA GLU A 20 21.58 5.31 2.05
C GLU A 20 22.71 6.13 2.67
N ASN A 21 22.56 7.46 2.73
CA ASN A 21 23.58 8.35 3.31
C ASN A 21 23.36 8.63 4.80
N PHE A 22 22.32 8.08 5.43
CA PHE A 22 22.10 8.25 6.86
C PHE A 22 23.13 7.42 7.65
N PRO A 23 23.66 7.92 8.80
CA PRO A 23 24.62 7.15 9.58
C PRO A 23 24.02 5.80 10.04
N ALA A 24 24.74 4.70 9.80
CA ALA A 24 24.24 3.34 10.07
C ALA A 24 23.79 3.10 11.53
N ASN A 25 24.42 3.79 12.50
CA ASN A 25 24.09 3.67 13.93
C ASN A 25 23.00 4.64 14.40
N ALA A 26 22.57 5.58 13.55
CA ALA A 26 21.59 6.60 13.86
C ALA A 26 20.16 6.10 13.58
N LEU A 27 19.21 6.52 14.41
CA LEU A 27 17.80 6.17 14.26
C LEU A 27 17.16 7.02 13.15
N LEU A 28 16.48 6.38 12.19
CA LEU A 28 15.64 7.08 11.24
C LEU A 28 14.18 6.77 11.53
N VAL A 29 13.38 7.81 11.77
CA VAL A 29 11.93 7.74 11.97
C VAL A 29 11.25 8.15 10.67
N ILE A 30 10.53 7.22 10.05
CA ILE A 30 9.89 7.40 8.74
C ILE A 30 8.38 7.42 8.95
N TYR A 31 7.72 8.49 8.51
CA TYR A 31 6.30 8.70 8.71
C TYR A 31 5.54 8.75 7.38
N PHE A 32 4.70 7.76 7.16
CA PHE A 32 3.77 7.68 6.04
C PHE A 32 2.42 8.29 6.43
N HIS A 33 1.96 9.24 5.63
CA HIS A 33 0.74 10.00 5.87
C HIS A 33 -0.10 10.16 4.62
N ALA A 34 -1.34 10.61 4.81
CA ALA A 34 -2.13 11.21 3.75
C ALA A 34 -2.62 12.59 4.22
N PRO A 35 -2.44 13.67 3.44
CA PRO A 35 -2.77 15.04 3.86
C PRO A 35 -4.26 15.25 4.12
N TRP A 36 -5.10 14.45 3.47
CA TRP A 36 -6.55 14.47 3.65
C TRP A 36 -7.00 13.73 4.93
N ALA A 37 -6.18 12.85 5.51
CA ALA A 37 -6.54 12.06 6.68
C ALA A 37 -6.41 12.86 7.99
N ALA A 38 -7.53 13.06 8.70
CA ALA A 38 -7.54 13.80 9.97
C ALA A 38 -6.58 13.24 11.05
N PRO A 39 -6.46 11.91 11.24
CA PRO A 39 -5.48 11.34 12.19
C PRO A 39 -4.02 11.68 11.83
N CYS A 40 -3.70 11.85 10.55
CA CYS A 40 -2.36 12.25 10.09
C CYS A 40 -2.03 13.69 10.50
N LYS A 41 -2.98 14.63 10.45
CA LYS A 41 -2.76 16.03 10.87
C LYS A 41 -2.28 16.12 12.33
N GLN A 42 -2.88 15.31 13.20
CA GLN A 42 -2.47 15.24 14.61
C GLN A 42 -1.06 14.64 14.74
N MET A 43 -0.80 13.52 14.05
CA MET A 43 0.50 12.85 14.09
C MET A 43 1.64 13.73 13.56
N THR A 44 1.40 14.51 12.50
CA THR A 44 2.36 15.50 11.99
C THR A 44 2.79 16.48 13.07
N THR A 45 1.84 17.01 13.85
CA THR A 45 2.14 17.95 14.95
C THR A 45 2.97 17.28 16.05
N ILE A 46 2.64 16.03 16.38
CA ILE A 46 3.36 15.23 17.39
C ILE A 46 4.80 14.97 16.95
N LEU A 47 5.02 14.53 15.71
CA LEU A 47 6.35 14.23 15.18
C LEU A 47 7.21 15.48 15.03
N GLN A 48 6.63 16.62 14.62
CA GLN A 48 7.32 17.92 14.63
C GLN A 48 7.78 18.32 16.03
N ALA A 49 6.89 18.19 17.03
CA ALA A 49 7.23 18.47 18.42
C ALA A 49 8.31 17.52 18.94
N LEU A 50 8.19 16.23 18.66
CA LEU A 50 9.14 15.21 19.07
C LEU A 50 10.52 15.43 18.43
N ALA A 51 10.60 15.67 17.12
CA ALA A 51 11.84 15.99 16.42
C ALA A 51 12.56 17.19 17.06
N SER A 52 11.80 18.23 17.44
CA SER A 52 12.37 19.43 18.07
C SER A 52 13.01 19.19 19.45
N THR A 53 12.79 18.03 20.07
CA THR A 53 13.44 17.66 21.34
C THR A 53 14.87 17.15 21.16
N TYR A 54 15.23 16.74 19.95
CA TYR A 54 16.55 16.21 19.64
C TYR A 54 17.43 17.32 19.05
N PRO A 55 18.64 17.55 19.59
CA PRO A 55 19.57 18.52 19.03
C PRO A 55 20.05 18.08 17.64
N VAL A 56 20.37 19.04 16.78
CA VAL A 56 21.13 18.74 15.56
C VAL A 56 22.56 18.42 15.95
N GLU A 57 23.01 17.21 15.63
CA GLU A 57 24.36 16.71 15.88
C GLU A 57 25.06 16.40 14.55
N SER A 58 26.40 16.37 14.56
CA SER A 58 27.21 15.95 13.40
C SER A 58 28.24 14.92 13.86
N PRO A 59 28.11 13.64 13.47
CA PRO A 59 27.04 13.07 12.64
C PRO A 59 25.67 13.05 13.37
N PRO A 60 24.54 13.08 12.64
CA PRO A 60 23.22 12.99 13.27
C PRO A 60 23.03 11.63 13.95
N THR A 61 22.42 11.63 15.13
CA THR A 61 22.08 10.41 15.88
C THR A 61 20.62 9.99 15.70
N ILE A 62 19.77 10.90 15.23
CA ILE A 62 18.38 10.67 14.87
C ILE A 62 17.96 11.56 13.70
N GLY A 63 17.05 11.07 12.85
CA GLY A 63 16.41 11.83 11.77
C GLY A 63 14.92 11.50 11.65
N PHE A 64 14.13 12.43 11.11
CA PHE A 64 12.70 12.28 10.91
C PHE A 64 12.35 12.59 9.44
N LEU A 65 11.71 11.65 8.77
CA LEU A 65 11.22 11.81 7.40
C LEU A 65 9.68 11.74 7.39
N SER A 66 9.03 12.54 6.56
CA SER A 66 7.60 12.43 6.26
C SER A 66 7.37 12.21 4.77
N LEU A 67 6.44 11.32 4.45
CA LEU A 67 6.12 10.90 3.09
C LEU A 67 4.61 10.84 2.93
N ASP A 68 4.10 11.38 1.83
CA ASP A 68 2.74 11.10 1.39
C ASP A 68 2.70 9.68 0.83
N ALA A 69 1.93 8.81 1.47
CA ALA A 69 1.83 7.41 1.12
C ALA A 69 1.17 7.19 -0.26
N GLU A 70 0.36 8.15 -0.71
CA GLU A 70 -0.34 8.08 -2.00
C GLU A 70 0.54 8.56 -3.15
N GLU A 71 1.38 9.56 -2.92
CA GLU A 71 2.32 10.09 -3.91
C GLU A 71 3.56 9.20 -4.07
N LEU A 72 3.92 8.45 -3.02
CA LEU A 72 5.06 7.52 -3.02
C LEU A 72 4.61 6.06 -2.80
N PRO A 73 3.84 5.47 -3.73
CA PRO A 73 3.21 4.16 -3.54
C PRO A 73 4.19 2.98 -3.56
N ASP A 74 5.37 3.15 -4.16
CA ASP A 74 6.41 2.11 -4.21
C ASP A 74 7.13 1.99 -2.87
N ILE A 75 7.52 3.12 -2.29
CA ILE A 75 8.09 3.17 -0.94
C ILE A 75 7.05 2.68 0.07
N SER A 76 5.80 3.15 -0.03
CA SER A 76 4.72 2.72 0.86
C SER A 76 4.51 1.21 0.84
N GLU A 77 4.58 0.57 -0.33
CA GLU A 77 4.52 -0.90 -0.41
C GLU A 77 5.77 -1.57 0.15
N ALA A 78 6.97 -1.04 -0.10
CA ALA A 78 8.21 -1.62 0.44
C ALA A 78 8.22 -1.67 1.98
N TYR A 79 7.42 -0.83 2.64
CA TYR A 79 7.22 -0.80 4.08
C TYR A 79 5.87 -1.39 4.53
N ASP A 80 5.15 -2.10 3.66
CA ASP A 80 3.85 -2.73 3.94
C ASP A 80 2.81 -1.76 4.52
N VAL A 81 2.80 -0.51 4.05
CA VAL A 81 1.86 0.52 4.49
C VAL A 81 0.46 0.20 3.96
N THR A 82 -0.43 -0.18 4.88
CA THR A 82 -1.84 -0.53 4.59
C THR A 82 -2.84 0.48 5.12
N ALA A 83 -2.42 1.32 6.06
CA ALA A 83 -3.22 2.40 6.64
C ALA A 83 -2.30 3.52 7.09
N VAL A 84 -2.79 4.75 7.09
CA VAL A 84 -2.07 5.93 7.60
C VAL A 84 -2.82 6.54 8.77
N PRO A 85 -2.13 7.13 9.77
CA PRO A 85 -0.67 7.31 9.86
C PRO A 85 0.07 6.00 10.16
N TYR A 86 1.24 5.81 9.53
CA TYR A 86 2.12 4.66 9.76
C TYR A 86 3.55 5.14 9.97
N ILE A 87 4.20 4.67 11.04
CA ILE A 87 5.53 5.11 11.45
C ILE A 87 6.46 3.91 11.48
N VAL A 88 7.63 4.04 10.88
CA VAL A 88 8.68 3.02 10.89
C VAL A 88 9.91 3.59 11.56
N LEU A 89 10.47 2.84 12.51
CA LEU A 89 11.74 3.14 13.15
C LEU A 89 12.78 2.18 12.57
N GLN A 90 13.82 2.72 11.96
CA GLN A 90 14.86 1.89 11.34
C GLN A 90 16.28 2.34 11.70
N LYS A 91 17.22 1.40 11.64
CA LYS A 91 18.67 1.63 11.68
C LYS A 91 19.33 0.79 10.62
N ASN A 92 20.28 1.37 9.87
CA ASN A 92 21.02 0.67 8.81
C ASN A 92 20.09 -0.05 7.80
N GLY A 93 18.99 0.59 7.41
CA GLY A 93 17.98 0.01 6.51
C GLY A 93 17.12 -1.12 7.10
N GLN A 94 17.35 -1.52 8.35
CA GLN A 94 16.57 -2.54 9.03
C GLN A 94 15.47 -1.92 9.88
N THR A 95 14.22 -2.32 9.62
CA THR A 95 13.07 -1.98 10.47
C THR A 95 13.23 -2.58 11.87
N LEU A 96 13.21 -1.73 12.89
CA LEU A 96 13.28 -2.10 14.30
C LEU A 96 11.89 -2.22 14.93
N GLU A 97 11.00 -1.27 14.63
CA GLU A 97 9.65 -1.22 15.17
C GLU A 97 8.75 -0.39 14.26
N THR A 98 7.48 -0.77 14.17
CA THR A 98 6.46 -0.04 13.41
C THR A 98 5.30 0.32 14.33
N VAL A 99 4.75 1.52 14.15
CA VAL A 99 3.56 1.99 14.87
C VAL A 99 2.52 2.40 13.83
N SER A 100 1.39 1.71 13.85
CA SER A 100 0.22 2.05 13.01
C SER A 100 -0.83 2.77 13.84
N GLY A 101 -1.44 3.81 13.26
CA GLY A 101 -2.50 4.61 13.87
C GLY A 101 -2.01 5.79 14.70
N SER A 102 -2.95 6.51 15.31
CA SER A 102 -2.73 7.82 15.95
C SER A 102 -2.26 7.77 17.41
N ASP A 103 -1.71 6.64 17.86
CA ASP A 103 -1.25 6.48 19.25
C ASP A 103 0.09 7.20 19.49
N ALA A 104 -0.01 8.47 19.86
CA ALA A 104 1.13 9.34 20.15
C ALA A 104 2.06 8.79 21.24
N SER A 105 1.50 8.10 22.24
CA SER A 105 2.27 7.54 23.35
C SER A 105 3.15 6.39 22.88
N LYS A 106 2.62 5.52 22.02
CA LYS A 106 3.41 4.45 21.39
C LYS A 106 4.52 5.00 20.51
N VAL A 107 4.22 5.98 19.66
CA VAL A 107 5.24 6.62 18.79
C VAL A 107 6.37 7.19 19.64
N ARG A 108 6.04 7.96 20.68
CA ARG A 108 7.05 8.54 21.58
C ARG A 108 7.88 7.45 22.28
N ALA A 109 7.23 6.45 22.85
CA ALA A 109 7.91 5.37 23.56
C ALA A 109 8.85 4.58 22.63
N ALA A 110 8.42 4.32 21.40
CA ALA A 110 9.25 3.66 20.39
C ALA A 110 10.48 4.51 20.05
N VAL A 111 10.31 5.82 19.80
CA VAL A 111 11.44 6.70 19.49
C VAL A 111 12.41 6.79 20.67
N GLU A 112 11.93 7.01 21.89
CA GLU A 112 12.77 7.08 23.11
C GLU A 112 13.54 5.78 23.34
N LYS A 113 12.92 4.62 23.08
CA LYS A 113 13.54 3.29 23.20
C LYS A 113 14.76 3.13 22.29
N TYR A 114 14.74 3.67 21.07
CA TYR A 114 15.82 3.46 20.08
C TYR A 114 16.75 4.66 19.84
N ALA A 115 16.34 5.87 20.24
CA ALA A 115 17.13 7.09 20.06
C ALA A 115 18.30 7.22 21.05
N GLY A 116 18.31 6.42 22.13
CA GLY A 116 19.35 6.47 23.16
C GLY A 116 19.24 7.70 24.08
N LYS A 117 20.15 7.83 25.04
CA LYS A 117 20.10 8.84 26.13
C LYS A 117 20.28 10.32 25.70
N SER A 118 20.30 10.63 24.40
CA SER A 118 20.39 12.02 23.89
C SER A 118 19.04 12.74 23.84
N GLY A 119 17.91 12.04 24.00
CA GLY A 119 16.59 12.69 24.10
C GLY A 119 16.45 13.41 25.45
N ASN A 120 16.04 14.68 25.44
CA ASN A 120 15.74 15.42 26.67
C ASN A 120 14.23 15.37 26.94
N PRO A 121 13.73 14.44 27.79
CA PRO A 121 12.31 14.08 27.85
C PRO A 121 11.43 15.14 28.55
N GLY A 122 12.05 16.18 29.13
CA GLY A 122 11.38 17.17 29.97
C GLY A 122 10.76 18.38 29.25
N LYS A 123 10.76 18.43 27.90
CA LYS A 123 10.36 19.64 27.15
C LYS A 123 9.01 19.58 26.42
N LEU A 124 8.27 18.46 26.45
CA LEU A 124 6.93 18.38 25.84
C LEU A 124 5.83 18.66 26.88
N GLY A 125 5.19 19.82 26.77
CA GLY A 125 3.80 19.98 27.20
C GLY A 125 2.91 19.26 26.19
N LEU A 126 2.44 18.06 26.54
CA LEU A 126 1.52 17.29 25.70
C LEU A 126 0.20 18.06 25.55
N PRO A 127 -0.35 18.25 24.34
CA PRO A 127 -1.78 18.51 24.21
C PRO A 127 -2.56 17.28 24.74
N PRO A 128 -3.71 17.49 25.41
CA PRO A 128 -4.42 16.40 26.08
C PRO A 128 -4.81 15.30 25.10
N ALA A 129 -4.67 14.04 25.55
CA ALA A 129 -5.15 12.87 24.84
C ALA A 129 -6.66 13.03 24.53
N GLN A 130 -7.03 13.01 23.25
CA GLN A 130 -8.43 12.90 22.88
C GLN A 130 -8.88 11.48 23.21
N ALA A 131 -9.68 11.34 24.26
CA ALA A 131 -10.39 10.12 24.56
C ALA A 131 -11.32 9.80 23.38
N VAL A 132 -11.18 8.59 22.85
CA VAL A 132 -12.16 8.01 21.93
C VAL A 132 -13.47 7.83 22.70
N ASP A 133 -14.44 8.71 22.47
CA ASP A 133 -15.78 8.55 23.01
C ASP A 133 -16.47 7.41 22.25
N LYS A 134 -16.58 6.24 22.89
CA LYS A 134 -17.66 5.31 22.63
C LYS A 134 -18.93 5.99 23.15
N SER A 135 -19.72 6.58 22.27
CA SER A 135 -21.05 7.06 22.64
C SER A 135 -21.98 5.87 22.92
N ALA A 136 -21.93 5.39 24.17
CA ALA A 136 -23.08 4.85 24.88
C ALA A 136 -23.64 5.99 25.73
N GLN A 137 -24.88 6.37 25.42
CA GLN A 137 -25.51 7.59 25.88
C GLN A 137 -26.08 7.47 27.31
N GLU A 138 -26.03 8.62 28.00
CA GLU A 138 -26.76 9.07 29.20
C GLU A 138 -26.03 9.00 30.56
N PRO A 139 -26.40 9.82 31.58
CA PRO A 139 -27.33 10.97 31.61
C PRO A 139 -26.71 12.22 32.30
N ASN A 140 -27.28 13.41 32.08
CA ASN A 140 -27.56 14.30 33.22
C ASN A 140 -28.44 15.48 32.80
N GLY A 141 -29.58 15.59 33.47
CA GLY A 141 -30.43 16.76 33.41
C GLY A 141 -29.88 17.91 34.25
N VAL A 142 -30.34 19.12 33.94
CA VAL A 142 -30.67 20.14 34.93
C VAL A 142 -31.94 20.84 34.46
N ALA A 143 -32.84 21.05 35.42
CA ALA A 143 -34.21 21.46 35.31
C ALA A 143 -34.42 22.93 34.90
N GLY A 144 -35.55 23.20 34.22
CA GLY A 144 -36.12 24.54 34.14
C GLY A 144 -37.26 24.71 33.14
N THR A 145 -38.49 24.53 33.61
CA THR A 145 -39.79 24.98 33.06
C THR A 145 -40.51 24.13 32.00
N SER A 146 -41.63 23.58 32.47
CA SER A 146 -42.59 22.71 31.80
C SER A 146 -43.38 23.41 30.67
N LYS A 147 -43.45 22.77 29.50
CA LYS A 147 -44.66 22.73 28.67
C LYS A 147 -44.81 21.33 28.09
N ASN A 148 -45.73 20.59 28.68
CA ASN A 148 -46.16 19.26 28.27
C ASN A 148 -47.04 19.42 27.02
N LEU A 149 -46.61 18.90 25.88
CA LEU A 149 -47.47 18.60 24.73
C LEU A 149 -47.21 17.14 24.31
N SER A 150 -47.56 16.23 25.21
CA SER A 150 -47.77 14.82 24.88
C SER A 150 -49.11 14.68 24.18
N SER A 151 -49.17 14.97 22.88
CA SER A 151 -50.27 14.54 22.02
C SER A 151 -49.90 14.70 20.54
N TYR A 152 -49.02 13.83 20.05
CA TYR A 152 -49.02 13.44 18.64
C TYR A 152 -48.42 12.04 18.55
N ALA A 153 -49.29 11.03 18.59
CA ALA A 153 -48.97 9.68 18.15
C ALA A 153 -49.47 9.56 16.70
N PRO A 154 -48.60 9.37 15.69
CA PRO A 154 -49.08 9.01 14.36
C PRO A 154 -49.52 7.54 14.36
N SER A 155 -50.74 7.33 13.85
CA SER A 155 -51.41 6.04 13.67
C SER A 155 -50.96 5.38 12.36
N SER A 156 -51.21 4.08 12.22
CA SER A 156 -50.78 3.21 11.11
C SER A 156 -51.50 3.45 9.77
N ASN A 157 -51.74 4.70 9.37
CA ASN A 157 -52.45 5.05 8.13
C ASN A 157 -51.91 6.32 7.43
N ASP A 158 -50.64 6.68 7.62
CA ASP A 158 -50.02 7.75 6.82
C ASP A 158 -49.41 7.18 5.52
N PRO A 159 -49.70 7.79 4.35
CA PRO A 159 -49.25 7.27 3.06
C PRO A 159 -47.73 7.39 2.91
N GLU A 160 -47.12 6.24 2.68
CA GLU A 160 -45.74 6.03 2.25
C GLU A 160 -45.51 6.76 0.93
N THR A 161 -44.78 7.88 0.95
CA THR A 161 -44.17 8.49 -0.25
C THR A 161 -43.21 9.60 0.15
N ALA A 162 -42.01 9.20 0.54
CA ALA A 162 -40.82 9.98 0.25
C ALA A 162 -39.93 9.11 -0.66
N PRO A 163 -39.57 9.57 -1.87
CA PRO A 163 -38.74 8.78 -2.76
C PRO A 163 -37.36 8.58 -2.13
N GLU A 164 -36.88 7.34 -2.17
CA GLU A 164 -35.51 6.99 -1.81
C GLU A 164 -34.56 7.88 -2.59
N TYR A 165 -33.69 8.57 -1.85
CA TYR A 165 -32.54 9.25 -2.43
C TYR A 165 -31.65 8.19 -3.05
N SER A 166 -31.71 8.10 -4.38
CA SER A 166 -30.75 7.40 -5.24
C SER A 166 -29.37 8.05 -5.08
N SER A 167 -28.66 7.70 -4.01
CA SER A 167 -27.20 7.73 -3.96
C SER A 167 -26.68 6.69 -4.96
N GLY A 168 -25.92 7.14 -5.97
CA GLY A 168 -25.45 6.30 -7.07
C GLY A 168 -24.89 4.95 -6.60
N GLU A 169 -25.27 3.89 -7.31
CA GLU A 169 -24.81 2.52 -7.10
C GLU A 169 -23.29 2.48 -6.88
N GLN A 170 -22.89 2.28 -5.63
CA GLN A 170 -21.67 1.55 -5.35
C GLN A 170 -21.99 0.08 -5.66
N PRO A 171 -21.20 -0.61 -6.49
CA PRO A 171 -21.41 -2.03 -6.71
C PRO A 171 -21.37 -2.74 -5.35
N SER A 172 -22.34 -3.61 -5.12
CA SER A 172 -22.36 -4.48 -3.95
C SER A 172 -21.10 -5.35 -3.93
N LYS A 173 -20.70 -5.81 -2.75
CA LYS A 173 -19.51 -6.67 -2.57
C LYS A 173 -19.61 -7.93 -3.45
N GLU A 174 -20.82 -8.45 -3.60
CA GLU A 174 -21.14 -9.59 -4.45
C GLU A 174 -20.88 -9.31 -5.93
N GLU A 175 -21.23 -8.12 -6.43
CA GLU A 175 -20.96 -7.70 -7.81
C GLU A 175 -19.46 -7.49 -8.06
N LEU A 176 -18.75 -6.92 -7.08
CA LEU A 176 -17.29 -6.81 -7.13
C LEU A 176 -16.64 -8.19 -7.23
N PHE A 177 -17.04 -9.15 -6.40
CA PHE A 177 -16.46 -10.50 -6.42
C PHE A 177 -16.74 -11.23 -7.73
N ALA A 178 -17.93 -11.06 -8.31
CA ALA A 178 -18.24 -11.57 -9.65
C ALA A 178 -17.35 -10.95 -10.73
N ARG A 179 -17.06 -9.64 -10.63
CA ARG A 179 -16.12 -8.94 -11.51
C ARG A 179 -14.70 -9.49 -11.35
N LEU A 180 -14.23 -9.71 -10.13
CA LEU A 180 -12.90 -10.26 -9.85
C LEU A 180 -12.75 -11.68 -10.39
N GLU A 181 -13.77 -12.52 -10.22
CA GLU A 181 -13.81 -13.87 -10.80
C GLU A 181 -13.64 -13.83 -12.33
N GLY A 182 -14.31 -12.89 -13.00
CA GLY A 182 -14.13 -12.67 -14.43
C GLY A 182 -12.71 -12.23 -14.80
N LEU A 183 -12.10 -11.36 -13.99
CA LEU A 183 -10.74 -10.86 -14.22
C LEU A 183 -9.68 -11.96 -14.06
N VAL A 184 -9.74 -12.77 -12.99
CA VAL A 184 -8.74 -13.83 -12.76
C VAL A 184 -8.83 -14.95 -13.81
N LYS A 185 -9.98 -15.11 -14.46
CA LYS A 185 -10.21 -16.07 -15.57
C LYS A 185 -10.06 -15.46 -16.96
N ALA A 186 -9.74 -14.17 -17.08
CA ALA A 186 -9.68 -13.46 -18.36
C ALA A 186 -8.60 -13.99 -19.32
N ALA A 187 -7.57 -14.65 -18.79
CA ALA A 187 -6.59 -15.41 -19.55
C ALA A 187 -6.18 -16.67 -18.78
N PRO A 188 -5.65 -17.72 -19.45
CA PRO A 188 -5.21 -18.94 -18.76
C PRO A 188 -4.11 -18.71 -17.73
N VAL A 189 -3.24 -17.72 -17.96
CA VAL A 189 -2.28 -17.19 -16.99
C VAL A 189 -2.53 -15.69 -16.89
N MET A 190 -2.91 -15.21 -15.71
CA MET A 190 -3.21 -13.80 -15.44
C MET A 190 -2.27 -13.23 -14.39
N LEU A 191 -1.61 -12.11 -14.73
CA LEU A 191 -0.72 -11.38 -13.83
C LEU A 191 -1.36 -10.07 -13.38
N PHE A 192 -1.67 -9.96 -12.09
CA PHE A 192 -2.06 -8.70 -11.47
C PHE A 192 -0.80 -8.03 -10.94
N MET A 193 -0.46 -6.86 -11.49
CA MET A 193 0.82 -6.21 -11.23
C MET A 193 0.67 -4.70 -11.12
N LYS A 194 1.68 -4.07 -10.53
CA LYS A 194 1.81 -2.61 -10.50
C LYS A 194 2.45 -2.11 -11.79
N GLY A 195 1.70 -1.35 -12.57
CA GLY A 195 2.09 -0.90 -13.90
C GLY A 195 1.74 -1.91 -14.98
N THR A 196 2.52 -1.94 -16.05
CA THR A 196 2.29 -2.83 -17.20
C THR A 196 3.54 -3.67 -17.50
N PRO A 197 3.44 -4.78 -18.25
CA PRO A 197 4.63 -5.55 -18.64
C PRO A 197 5.71 -4.76 -19.38
N SER A 198 5.33 -3.70 -20.10
CA SER A 198 6.25 -2.77 -20.78
C SER A 198 6.77 -1.65 -19.87
N ALA A 199 6.01 -1.27 -18.86
CA ALA A 199 6.35 -0.21 -17.90
C ALA A 199 5.97 -0.65 -16.47
N PRO A 200 6.72 -1.58 -15.85
CA PRO A 200 6.45 -2.05 -14.50
C PRO A 200 6.84 -0.96 -13.50
N GLN A 201 5.92 -0.66 -12.60
CA GLN A 201 6.07 0.42 -11.61
C GLN A 201 6.52 -0.10 -10.24
N CYS A 202 6.75 -1.41 -10.06
CA CYS A 202 7.30 -1.94 -8.80
C CYS A 202 8.42 -2.95 -9.09
N GLY A 203 9.42 -3.03 -8.21
CA GLY A 203 10.56 -3.95 -8.34
C GLY A 203 10.12 -5.43 -8.42
N PHE A 204 9.18 -5.85 -7.56
CA PHE A 204 8.63 -7.21 -7.58
C PHE A 204 7.87 -7.48 -8.88
N SER A 205 7.04 -6.53 -9.32
CA SER A 205 6.32 -6.61 -10.60
C SER A 205 7.28 -6.73 -11.79
N ARG A 206 8.38 -5.98 -11.79
CA ARG A 206 9.43 -6.04 -12.82
C ARG A 206 10.13 -7.40 -12.84
N GLN A 207 10.43 -7.96 -11.67
CA GLN A 207 11.06 -9.27 -11.56
C GLN A 207 10.12 -10.39 -12.03
N THR A 208 8.84 -10.39 -11.67
CA THR A 208 7.87 -11.38 -12.14
C THR A 208 7.71 -11.35 -13.66
N VAL A 209 7.61 -10.15 -14.25
CA VAL A 209 7.57 -9.98 -15.71
C VAL A 209 8.84 -10.54 -16.37
N SER A 210 10.00 -10.29 -15.79
CA SER A 210 11.28 -10.77 -16.32
C SER A 210 11.35 -12.30 -16.27
N LEU A 211 10.97 -12.89 -15.13
CA LEU A 211 10.92 -14.33 -14.93
C LEU A 211 9.99 -15.03 -15.94
N LEU A 212 8.75 -14.56 -16.09
CA LEU A 212 7.81 -15.13 -17.06
C LEU A 212 8.30 -14.98 -18.50
N ARG A 213 8.95 -13.85 -18.83
CA ARG A 213 9.52 -13.60 -20.16
C ARG A 213 10.70 -14.51 -20.46
N GLU A 214 11.61 -14.70 -19.51
CA GLU A 214 12.76 -15.61 -19.63
C GLU A 214 12.32 -17.06 -19.86
N ARG A 215 11.22 -17.46 -19.22
CA ARG A 215 10.60 -18.78 -19.40
C ARG A 215 9.68 -18.86 -20.64
N GLY A 216 9.50 -17.75 -21.37
CA GLY A 216 8.69 -17.70 -22.59
C GLY A 216 7.20 -17.91 -22.36
N ILE A 217 6.69 -17.64 -21.16
CA ILE A 217 5.29 -17.85 -20.77
C ILE A 217 4.41 -16.74 -21.34
N ARG A 218 3.29 -17.11 -21.97
CA ARG A 218 2.25 -16.15 -22.35
C ARG A 218 1.29 -15.92 -21.20
N TYR A 219 0.98 -14.67 -20.92
CA TYR A 219 0.06 -14.27 -19.87
C TYR A 219 -0.73 -13.01 -20.26
N GLY A 220 -1.94 -12.89 -19.74
CA GLY A 220 -2.67 -11.62 -19.67
C GLY A 220 -2.27 -10.85 -18.43
N PHE A 221 -2.52 -9.55 -18.39
CA PHE A 221 -2.17 -8.73 -17.23
C PHE A 221 -3.28 -7.75 -16.87
N PHE A 222 -3.30 -7.33 -15.61
CA PHE A 222 -4.13 -6.24 -15.11
C PHE A 222 -3.26 -5.28 -14.28
N ASN A 223 -3.35 -3.98 -14.58
CA ASN A 223 -2.66 -2.95 -13.81
C ASN A 223 -3.51 -2.57 -12.59
N ILE A 224 -3.15 -3.04 -11.40
CA ILE A 224 -3.91 -2.78 -10.17
C ILE A 224 -3.80 -1.33 -9.68
N LEU A 225 -2.90 -0.52 -10.25
CA LEU A 225 -2.82 0.91 -9.94
C LEU A 225 -3.90 1.73 -10.66
N ALA A 226 -4.52 1.17 -11.70
CA ALA A 226 -5.57 1.87 -12.46
C ALA A 226 -6.97 1.69 -11.83
N ASP A 227 -7.12 0.77 -10.88
CA ASP A 227 -8.41 0.43 -10.28
C ASP A 227 -8.21 -0.03 -8.83
N ASP A 228 -8.42 0.89 -7.87
CA ASP A 228 -8.22 0.60 -6.45
C ASP A 228 -9.28 -0.37 -5.90
N GLU A 229 -10.49 -0.37 -6.46
CA GLU A 229 -11.55 -1.30 -6.06
C GLU A 229 -11.15 -2.75 -6.39
N VAL A 230 -10.65 -2.99 -7.60
CA VAL A 230 -10.08 -4.28 -7.98
C VAL A 230 -8.86 -4.60 -7.12
N ARG A 231 -7.99 -3.64 -6.83
CA ARG A 231 -6.79 -3.86 -5.99
C ARG A 231 -7.14 -4.32 -4.58
N GLN A 232 -8.06 -3.63 -3.90
CA GLN A 232 -8.45 -4.02 -2.54
C GLN A 232 -9.29 -5.30 -2.57
N GLY A 233 -10.21 -5.40 -3.53
CA GLY A 233 -11.06 -6.58 -3.71
C GLY A 233 -10.25 -7.85 -3.97
N LEU A 234 -9.20 -7.80 -4.80
CA LEU A 234 -8.38 -8.98 -5.09
C LEU A 234 -7.67 -9.51 -3.84
N LYS A 235 -7.21 -8.64 -2.94
CA LYS A 235 -6.55 -9.07 -1.70
C LYS A 235 -7.49 -9.87 -0.81
N GLU A 236 -8.73 -9.41 -0.73
CA GLU A 236 -9.77 -10.09 0.04
C GLU A 236 -10.22 -11.39 -0.65
N TYR A 237 -10.50 -11.32 -1.96
CA TYR A 237 -10.94 -12.46 -2.76
C TYR A 237 -9.92 -13.61 -2.78
N ALA A 238 -8.63 -13.27 -2.83
CA ALA A 238 -7.53 -14.23 -2.89
C ALA A 238 -7.03 -14.65 -1.50
N GLU A 239 -7.50 -14.00 -0.44
CA GLU A 239 -6.91 -14.03 0.90
C GLU A 239 -5.38 -13.81 0.87
N TRP A 240 -4.91 -12.95 -0.04
CA TRP A 240 -3.49 -12.74 -0.32
C TRP A 240 -3.10 -11.26 -0.21
N PRO A 241 -2.14 -10.89 0.66
CA PRO A 241 -1.94 -9.49 1.04
C PRO A 241 -1.20 -8.63 0.00
N THR A 242 -0.40 -9.25 -0.88
CA THR A 242 0.61 -8.54 -1.68
C THR A 242 0.42 -8.69 -3.20
N PHE A 243 1.09 -7.84 -3.97
CA PHE A 243 1.24 -7.95 -5.42
C PHE A 243 2.72 -8.00 -5.78
N PRO A 244 3.11 -8.55 -6.93
CA PRO A 244 2.28 -9.11 -7.99
C PRO A 244 1.62 -10.44 -7.61
N GLN A 245 0.43 -10.73 -8.15
CA GLN A 245 -0.25 -12.01 -8.01
C GLN A 245 -0.33 -12.72 -9.36
N LEU A 246 0.15 -13.95 -9.42
CA LEU A 246 0.02 -14.81 -10.60
C LEU A 246 -1.15 -15.79 -10.41
N TRP A 247 -2.02 -15.85 -11.40
CA TRP A 247 -3.19 -16.73 -11.43
C TRP A 247 -3.12 -17.65 -12.63
N VAL A 248 -3.52 -18.92 -12.45
CA VAL A 248 -3.55 -19.94 -13.51
C VAL A 248 -4.91 -20.61 -13.48
N GLY A 249 -5.64 -20.57 -14.61
CA GLY A 249 -6.99 -21.15 -14.70
C GLY A 249 -8.02 -20.53 -13.75
N GLY A 250 -7.76 -19.33 -13.22
CA GLY A 250 -8.59 -18.69 -12.20
C GLY A 250 -8.26 -19.09 -10.76
N GLU A 251 -7.20 -19.84 -10.52
CA GLU A 251 -6.67 -20.16 -9.18
C GLU A 251 -5.38 -19.37 -8.91
N LEU A 252 -5.20 -18.91 -7.68
CA LEU A 252 -4.01 -18.17 -7.27
C LEU A 252 -2.83 -19.14 -7.17
N VAL A 253 -1.73 -18.82 -7.87
CA VAL A 253 -0.42 -19.47 -7.65
C VAL A 253 0.28 -18.80 -6.48
N GLY A 254 0.37 -17.46 -6.49
CA GLY A 254 1.00 -16.70 -5.41
C GLY A 254 1.78 -15.46 -5.89
N GLY A 255 2.67 -15.00 -5.02
CA GLY A 255 3.60 -13.88 -5.24
C GLY A 255 4.84 -14.25 -6.04
N LEU A 256 5.77 -13.30 -6.19
CA LEU A 256 7.04 -13.52 -6.91
C LEU A 256 7.88 -14.66 -6.31
N ASP A 257 7.95 -14.71 -4.98
CA ASP A 257 8.68 -15.71 -4.21
C ASP A 257 8.18 -17.13 -4.51
N ILE A 258 6.87 -17.36 -4.37
CA ILE A 258 6.26 -18.66 -4.70
C ILE A 258 6.47 -18.99 -6.16
N VAL A 259 6.18 -18.05 -7.08
CA VAL A 259 6.35 -18.31 -8.52
C VAL A 259 7.79 -18.68 -8.87
N ARG A 260 8.77 -18.07 -8.21
CA ARG A 260 10.19 -18.43 -8.37
C ARG A 260 10.47 -19.83 -7.84
N GLU A 261 10.00 -20.15 -6.64
CA GLU A 261 10.16 -21.48 -6.03
C GLU A 261 9.52 -22.57 -6.90
N GLU A 262 8.32 -22.35 -7.44
CA GLU A 262 7.65 -23.28 -8.36
C GLU A 262 8.49 -23.54 -9.61
N PHE A 263 9.07 -22.51 -10.20
CA PHE A 263 9.95 -22.63 -11.37
C PHE A 263 11.32 -23.25 -11.09
N GLU A 264 11.76 -23.26 -9.82
CA GLU A 264 12.99 -23.90 -9.36
C GLU A 264 12.73 -25.38 -8.98
N GLY A 265 11.56 -25.67 -8.40
CA GLY A 265 11.14 -27.02 -8.00
C GLY A 265 10.60 -27.86 -9.16
N ASP A 266 9.89 -27.25 -10.10
CA ASP A 266 9.34 -27.90 -11.29
C ASP A 266 9.78 -27.16 -12.58
N PRO A 267 10.75 -27.72 -13.34
CA PRO A 267 11.17 -27.18 -14.63
C PRO A 267 10.04 -27.14 -15.68
N ASP A 268 9.01 -27.97 -15.52
CA ASP A 268 7.86 -28.05 -16.41
C ASP A 268 6.72 -27.11 -15.99
N PHE A 269 6.88 -26.36 -14.89
CA PHE A 269 5.90 -25.40 -14.41
C PHE A 269 5.51 -24.42 -15.54
N LEU A 270 4.21 -24.33 -15.84
CA LEU A 270 3.63 -23.51 -16.92
C LEU A 270 4.11 -23.82 -18.35
N LYS A 271 4.77 -24.94 -18.63
CA LYS A 271 5.27 -25.27 -19.98
C LYS A 271 4.18 -25.25 -21.06
N ASP A 272 2.95 -25.62 -20.70
CA ASP A 272 1.82 -25.65 -21.64
C ASP A 272 1.41 -24.25 -22.11
N TYR A 273 1.82 -23.21 -21.37
CA TYR A 273 1.60 -21.80 -21.69
C TYR A 273 2.82 -21.14 -22.33
N ALA A 274 3.94 -21.87 -22.45
CA ALA A 274 5.14 -21.37 -23.11
C ALA A 274 4.92 -21.26 -24.63
N VAL A 275 5.55 -20.27 -25.25
CA VAL A 275 5.58 -20.19 -26.72
C VAL A 275 6.48 -21.31 -27.24
N SER A 276 5.87 -22.35 -27.82
CA SER A 276 6.64 -23.39 -28.50
C SER A 276 7.46 -22.74 -29.62
N THR A 277 8.79 -22.82 -29.49
CA THR A 277 9.69 -22.41 -30.56
C THR A 277 9.61 -23.49 -31.64
N GLN A 278 8.62 -23.41 -32.52
CA GLN A 278 8.74 -24.03 -33.85
C GLN A 278 9.95 -23.36 -34.52
N ARG A 279 11.13 -23.98 -34.40
CA ARG A 279 12.25 -23.70 -35.30
C ARG A 279 11.73 -24.00 -36.69
N ASN A 280 11.39 -22.96 -37.42
CA ASN A 280 11.16 -23.02 -38.85
C ASN A 280 12.50 -23.46 -39.47
N THR A 281 12.69 -24.76 -39.69
CA THR A 281 13.76 -25.30 -40.54
C THR A 281 13.39 -25.03 -42.00
N GLY A 282 13.28 -23.74 -42.35
CA GLY A 282 13.29 -23.28 -43.73
C GLY A 282 14.75 -23.15 -44.16
N GLY A 283 15.33 -24.26 -44.65
CA GLY A 283 16.63 -24.21 -45.31
C GLY A 283 16.59 -23.23 -46.49
N PRO A 284 17.71 -22.60 -46.86
CA PRO A 284 17.75 -21.77 -48.04
C PRO A 284 17.54 -22.67 -49.26
N ALA A 285 16.41 -22.50 -49.94
CA ALA A 285 16.21 -23.07 -51.26
C ALA A 285 17.27 -22.46 -52.19
N ALA A 286 18.22 -23.29 -52.63
CA ALA A 286 19.15 -22.96 -53.69
C ALA A 286 18.35 -22.63 -54.96
N ALA A 287 18.29 -21.35 -55.32
CA ALA A 287 17.81 -20.91 -56.61
C ALA A 287 18.94 -21.13 -57.63
N SER A 288 18.81 -22.23 -58.38
CA SER A 288 19.61 -22.51 -59.56
C SER A 288 19.42 -21.40 -60.60
N ALA A 289 20.52 -20.74 -60.97
CA ALA A 289 20.59 -19.86 -62.12
C ALA A 289 20.38 -20.69 -63.40
N GLN A 290 19.40 -20.32 -64.21
CA GLN A 290 19.23 -20.83 -65.56
C GLN A 290 19.52 -19.68 -66.54
N ALA A 291 20.63 -19.82 -67.26
CA ALA A 291 21.07 -18.91 -68.30
C ALA A 291 20.22 -19.08 -69.58
N ALA A 292 19.95 -17.95 -70.25
CA ALA A 292 19.30 -17.87 -71.55
C ALA A 292 20.18 -18.44 -72.68
N PRO A 293 19.61 -18.95 -73.79
CA PRO A 293 20.30 -19.06 -75.05
C PRO A 293 20.06 -17.86 -75.97
N SER A 294 21.00 -17.73 -76.91
CA SER A 294 21.32 -16.66 -77.85
C SER A 294 20.23 -16.06 -78.73
#